data_AF-A0A231PH52-F1
#
_entry.id   AF-A0A231PH52-F1
#
_cell.length_a   1.000
_cell.length_b   1.000
_cell.length_c   1.000
_cell.angle_alpha   90.00
_cell.angle_beta   90.00
_cell.angle_gamma   90.00
#
_symmetry.space_group_name_H-M   'P 1'
#
loop_
_entity.id
_entity.type
_entity.pdbx_description
1 polymer ?
#
loop_
_entity_poly.entity_id
_entity_poly.type
_entity_poly.pdbx_seq_one_letter_code
_entity_poly.pdbx_strand_id
1 'polypeptide(L)'
;MPRHSRGRRRDPRKTRLLALAGVGVACAVALPLAVAAAGAVRSEGTPSGTSASGADHLARRSSPPDGKAPGASAAVPRPPGLGLPAAVRCGPELSSPDGVEAQTCVMRQGARTWARTYYRNATGEALDAALTLMGPEARTVRITCAVGAEDEPGTCETPREPARGEPAAYTAVTEFARRAGQGPLLLRSGSNSPTETGS
;
A
#
# COMPACT_ATOMS: atom_id res chain seq x y z
N MET A 1 -43.54 57.73 14.40
CA MET A 1 -43.87 56.86 15.56
C MET A 1 -43.29 55.47 15.30
N PRO A 2 -42.12 55.12 15.88
CA PRO A 2 -41.46 53.84 15.67
C PRO A 2 -41.85 52.83 16.77
N ARG A 3 -42.05 51.56 16.42
CA ARG A 3 -42.07 50.45 17.39
C ARG A 3 -40.86 49.54 17.14
N HIS A 4 -39.92 49.63 18.07
CA HIS A 4 -38.76 48.76 18.21
C HIS A 4 -39.17 47.40 18.78
N SER A 5 -38.53 46.33 18.31
CA SER A 5 -38.44 45.07 19.05
C SER A 5 -37.07 44.46 18.79
N ARG A 6 -36.09 44.86 19.63
CA ARG A 6 -34.73 44.32 19.67
C ARG A 6 -34.73 43.08 20.57
N GLY A 7 -34.42 41.93 19.98
CA GLY A 7 -34.12 40.69 20.70
C GLY A 7 -32.85 40.83 21.53
N ARG A 8 -32.92 40.32 22.77
CA ARG A 8 -31.93 40.46 23.85
C ARG A 8 -30.71 39.57 23.62
N ARG A 9 -29.52 40.14 23.82
CA ARG A 9 -28.20 39.48 23.81
C ARG A 9 -28.14 38.31 24.81
N ARG A 10 -27.48 37.22 24.41
CA ARG A 10 -26.85 36.26 25.33
C ARG A 10 -25.34 36.39 25.15
N ASP A 11 -24.67 36.90 26.19
CA ASP A 11 -23.23 37.06 26.30
C ASP A 11 -22.69 35.87 27.11
N PRO A 12 -21.86 34.97 26.55
CA PRO A 12 -21.32 33.82 27.27
C PRO A 12 -19.90 34.09 27.80
N ARG A 13 -19.62 35.31 28.29
CA ARG A 13 -18.37 35.63 28.98
C ARG A 13 -18.60 35.68 30.49
N LYS A 14 -18.01 34.69 31.19
CA LYS A 14 -17.74 34.57 32.65
C LYS A 14 -18.56 33.50 33.37
N THR A 15 -17.92 32.33 33.54
CA THR A 15 -17.84 31.43 34.72
C THR A 15 -17.46 30.05 34.15
N ARG A 16 -16.33 29.42 34.44
CA ARG A 16 -15.62 29.30 35.71
C ARG A 16 -14.12 29.10 35.45
N LEU A 17 -13.28 29.88 36.15
CA LEU A 17 -11.97 29.40 36.58
C LEU A 17 -12.20 28.20 37.49
N LEU A 18 -11.61 27.05 37.19
CA LEU A 18 -11.20 26.05 38.16
C LEU A 18 -9.87 25.47 37.66
N ALA A 19 -8.80 25.95 38.27
CA ALA A 19 -7.47 25.36 38.20
C ALA A 19 -7.48 24.06 39.00
N LEU A 20 -6.97 22.97 38.42
CA LEU A 20 -6.41 21.86 39.19
C LEU A 20 -5.10 21.43 38.53
N ALA A 21 -4.04 21.66 39.30
CA ALA A 21 -2.67 21.24 39.06
C ALA A 21 -2.44 19.82 39.60
N GLY A 22 -1.42 19.14 39.07
CA GLY A 22 -0.81 17.92 39.62
C GLY A 22 -1.39 16.63 39.03
N VAL A 23 -0.62 15.59 38.71
CA VAL A 23 0.72 15.18 39.18
C VAL A 23 1.36 14.35 38.07
N GLY A 24 2.62 14.63 37.75
CA GLY A 24 3.43 13.78 36.89
C GLY A 24 3.84 12.51 37.64
N VAL A 25 3.66 11.36 37.00
CA VAL A 25 4.29 10.11 37.44
C VAL A 25 5.21 9.67 36.31
N ALA A 26 6.50 9.99 36.47
CA ALA A 26 7.56 9.33 35.76
C ALA A 26 7.84 8.00 36.47
N CYS A 27 7.49 6.88 35.84
CA CYS A 27 8.00 5.58 36.22
C CYS A 27 9.04 5.15 35.19
N ALA A 28 10.30 5.47 35.49
CA ALA A 28 11.45 4.78 34.94
C ALA A 28 11.53 3.40 35.61
N VAL A 29 11.23 2.35 34.86
CA VAL A 29 11.56 0.98 35.26
C VAL A 29 12.79 0.57 34.47
N ALA A 30 13.91 0.60 35.17
CA ALA A 30 15.15 -0.03 34.74
C ALA A 30 15.18 -1.51 35.20
N LEU A 31 16.03 -2.28 34.52
CA LEU A 31 16.55 -3.64 34.76
C LEU A 31 15.91 -4.79 33.98
N PRO A 32 16.65 -5.89 33.69
CA PRO A 32 18.12 -6.01 33.51
C PRO A 32 18.51 -6.73 32.20
N LEU A 33 19.75 -6.46 31.77
CA LEU A 33 20.49 -7.23 30.77
C LEU A 33 20.71 -8.67 31.26
N ALA A 34 20.36 -9.65 30.43
CA ALA A 34 20.83 -11.03 30.57
C ALA A 34 21.68 -11.39 29.35
N VAL A 35 22.98 -11.48 29.58
CA VAL A 35 23.98 -12.07 28.69
C VAL A 35 24.17 -13.54 29.08
N ALA A 36 24.19 -14.45 28.11
CA ALA A 36 25.00 -15.68 28.10
C ALA A 36 24.75 -16.40 26.75
N ALA A 37 25.74 -16.42 25.85
CA ALA A 37 26.82 -17.43 25.74
C ALA A 37 26.41 -18.50 24.72
N ALA A 38 27.03 -18.52 23.53
CA ALA A 38 28.29 -19.19 23.21
C ALA A 38 28.00 -20.44 22.36
N GLY A 39 28.62 -20.51 21.19
CA GLY A 39 28.47 -21.62 20.25
C GLY A 39 29.14 -21.32 18.91
N ALA A 40 30.44 -21.03 18.95
CA ALA A 40 31.27 -21.01 17.77
C ALA A 40 31.48 -22.45 17.27
N VAL A 41 31.33 -22.69 15.97
CA VAL A 41 32.22 -23.59 15.22
C VAL A 41 32.37 -23.06 13.79
N ARG A 42 33.58 -22.58 13.49
CA ARG A 42 34.11 -22.48 12.13
C ARG A 42 34.52 -23.88 11.70
N SER A 43 34.40 -24.18 10.42
CA SER A 43 35.37 -25.05 9.74
C SER A 43 35.35 -24.73 8.25
N GLU A 44 36.36 -23.96 7.83
CA GLU A 44 36.90 -24.04 6.48
C GLU A 44 37.70 -25.34 6.34
N GLY A 45 37.78 -25.88 5.12
CA GLY A 45 38.81 -26.86 4.78
C GLY A 45 38.38 -27.91 3.76
N THR A 46 38.47 -27.57 2.48
CA THR A 46 38.85 -28.51 1.41
C THR A 46 40.35 -28.83 1.59
N PRO A 47 40.84 -30.08 1.41
CA PRO A 47 41.21 -30.55 0.07
C PRO A 47 41.07 -32.06 -0.24
N SER A 48 40.93 -32.33 -1.53
CA SER A 48 41.45 -33.42 -2.36
C SER A 48 41.71 -34.82 -1.77
N GLY A 49 41.10 -35.83 -2.40
CA GLY A 49 41.50 -37.24 -2.26
C GLY A 49 40.96 -38.10 -3.41
N THR A 50 41.86 -38.63 -4.22
CA THR A 50 41.68 -39.33 -5.50
C THR A 50 41.28 -40.80 -5.34
N SER A 51 40.72 -41.37 -6.43
CA SER A 51 40.64 -42.81 -6.81
C SER A 51 39.37 -43.55 -6.40
N ALA A 52 38.84 -44.53 -7.12
CA ALA A 52 38.84 -44.98 -8.52
C ALA A 52 37.91 -46.22 -8.55
N SER A 53 37.49 -46.65 -9.75
CA SER A 53 36.83 -47.94 -10.11
C SER A 53 35.30 -47.97 -9.93
N GLY A 54 34.47 -48.32 -10.91
CA GLY A 54 34.70 -48.85 -12.26
C GLY A 54 33.37 -49.30 -12.89
N ALA A 55 33.47 -49.74 -14.15
CA ALA A 55 32.49 -50.46 -14.98
C ALA A 55 31.49 -49.63 -15.81
N ASP A 56 32.02 -49.20 -16.96
CA ASP A 56 31.51 -49.46 -18.32
C ASP A 56 30.11 -50.07 -18.47
N HIS A 57 29.25 -49.41 -19.26
CA HIS A 57 28.66 -50.07 -20.42
C HIS A 57 28.34 -49.07 -21.54
N LEU A 58 28.95 -49.36 -22.68
CA LEU A 58 28.86 -48.68 -23.97
C LEU A 58 27.44 -48.75 -24.55
N ALA A 59 26.91 -47.64 -25.04
CA ALA A 59 25.93 -47.63 -26.12
C ALA A 59 26.05 -46.37 -26.98
N ARG A 60 26.87 -46.52 -28.03
CA ARG A 60 27.01 -45.64 -29.18
C ARG A 60 25.82 -45.84 -30.13
N ARG A 61 25.13 -44.75 -30.54
CA ARG A 61 24.83 -44.40 -31.96
C ARG A 61 23.84 -43.22 -32.11
N SER A 62 24.38 -42.14 -32.68
CA SER A 62 23.92 -41.32 -33.82
C SER A 62 22.41 -41.25 -34.19
N SER A 63 21.82 -40.06 -33.95
CA SER A 63 21.04 -39.12 -34.81
C SER A 63 19.96 -39.60 -35.84
N PRO A 64 19.17 -38.69 -36.47
CA PRO A 64 17.71 -38.52 -36.31
C PRO A 64 16.89 -38.89 -37.57
N PRO A 65 15.55 -38.68 -37.59
CA PRO A 65 15.03 -37.75 -38.60
C PRO A 65 13.79 -36.91 -38.17
N ASP A 66 13.58 -35.85 -38.96
CA ASP A 66 12.52 -34.83 -38.94
C ASP A 66 11.06 -35.35 -38.93
N GLY A 67 10.17 -34.58 -38.28
CA GLY A 67 8.72 -34.81 -38.32
C GLY A 67 7.89 -33.70 -37.64
N LYS A 68 7.28 -32.87 -38.48
CA LYS A 68 6.37 -31.73 -38.23
C LYS A 68 5.11 -32.04 -37.37
N ALA A 69 4.87 -31.28 -36.29
CA ALA A 69 3.58 -30.64 -35.92
C ALA A 69 3.63 -29.93 -34.52
N PRO A 70 2.86 -28.85 -34.29
CA PRO A 70 2.84 -28.10 -33.02
C PRO A 70 1.75 -28.64 -32.08
N GLY A 71 2.00 -28.72 -30.78
CA GLY A 71 0.92 -29.08 -29.86
C GLY A 71 1.32 -29.24 -28.41
N ALA A 72 0.70 -28.41 -27.58
CA ALA A 72 0.54 -28.55 -26.13
C ALA A 72 1.83 -28.49 -25.30
N SER A 73 2.21 -27.27 -24.93
CA SER A 73 2.86 -27.05 -23.63
C SER A 73 1.97 -27.70 -22.58
N ALA A 74 2.44 -28.82 -22.02
CA ALA A 74 1.77 -29.52 -20.94
C ALA A 74 1.51 -28.51 -19.81
N ALA A 75 0.23 -28.24 -19.55
CA ALA A 75 -0.17 -27.42 -18.43
C ALA A 75 0.27 -28.12 -17.14
N VAL A 76 1.36 -27.63 -16.55
CA VAL A 76 1.83 -28.09 -15.24
C VAL A 76 0.70 -27.85 -14.24
N PRO A 77 0.21 -28.89 -13.53
CA PRO A 77 -0.80 -28.70 -12.51
C PRO A 77 -0.30 -27.74 -11.45
N ARG A 78 -0.97 -26.60 -11.30
CA ARG A 78 -0.64 -25.59 -10.30
C ARG A 78 -0.87 -26.21 -8.91
N PRO A 79 0.10 -26.18 -7.99
CA PRO A 79 -0.09 -26.77 -6.66
C PRO A 79 -1.25 -26.05 -5.95
N PRO A 80 -2.14 -26.79 -5.26
CA PRO A 80 -3.20 -26.20 -4.46
C PRO A 80 -2.57 -25.46 -3.28
N GLY A 81 -2.60 -24.13 -3.31
CA GLY A 81 -1.99 -23.29 -2.27
C GLY A 81 -1.53 -21.91 -2.74
N LEU A 82 -1.41 -21.70 -4.05
CA LEU A 82 -1.14 -20.36 -4.57
C LEU A 82 -2.45 -19.55 -4.57
N GLY A 83 -2.57 -18.62 -3.63
CA GLY A 83 -3.71 -17.70 -3.53
C GLY A 83 -4.11 -17.08 -4.87
N LEU A 84 -5.37 -16.65 -4.96
CA LEU A 84 -5.95 -16.07 -6.16
C LEU A 84 -5.02 -14.99 -6.73
N PRO A 85 -4.77 -14.99 -8.06
CA PRO A 85 -3.90 -14.00 -8.68
C PRO A 85 -4.42 -12.59 -8.36
N ALA A 86 -3.53 -11.75 -7.82
CA ALA A 86 -3.82 -10.35 -7.58
C ALA A 86 -3.40 -9.56 -8.82
N ALA A 87 -4.33 -8.78 -9.39
CA ALA A 87 -4.01 -7.78 -10.39
C ALA A 87 -3.91 -6.43 -9.70
N VAL A 88 -2.83 -5.70 -9.99
CA VAL A 88 -2.55 -4.37 -9.44
C VAL A 88 -2.26 -3.43 -10.59
N ARG A 89 -2.94 -2.29 -10.62
CA ARG A 89 -2.79 -1.24 -11.63
C ARG A 89 -2.55 0.07 -10.91
N CYS A 90 -1.28 0.46 -10.81
CA CYS A 90 -0.87 1.71 -10.19
C CYS A 90 -0.60 2.77 -11.24
N GLY A 91 -0.85 4.02 -10.87
CA GLY A 91 -0.29 5.16 -11.60
C GLY A 91 1.12 5.48 -11.13
N PRO A 92 1.71 6.58 -11.64
CA PRO A 92 3.01 7.05 -11.19
C PRO A 92 2.94 7.47 -9.72
N GLU A 93 4.08 7.39 -9.05
CA GLU A 93 4.27 8.09 -7.78
C GLU A 93 4.37 9.60 -8.07
N LEU A 94 3.62 10.40 -7.32
CA LEU A 94 3.59 11.84 -7.45
C LEU A 94 3.93 12.49 -6.11
N SER A 95 4.61 13.63 -6.16
CA SER A 95 4.94 14.44 -4.98
C SER A 95 4.42 15.87 -5.17
N SER A 96 3.86 16.44 -4.10
CA SER A 96 3.47 17.85 -4.05
C SER A 96 4.64 18.72 -3.57
N PRO A 97 4.70 20.01 -3.97
CA PRO A 97 5.69 20.95 -3.43
C PRO A 97 5.66 21.08 -1.90
N ASP A 98 4.48 20.88 -1.29
CA ASP A 98 4.27 20.97 0.16
C ASP A 98 4.74 19.72 0.93
N GLY A 99 5.18 18.65 0.26
CA GLY A 99 5.77 17.48 0.92
C GLY A 99 4.85 16.26 1.10
N VAL A 100 3.70 16.21 0.43
CA VAL A 100 2.91 14.98 0.29
C VAL A 100 3.42 14.15 -0.89
N GLU A 101 3.61 12.85 -0.68
CA GLU A 101 3.94 11.88 -1.74
C GLU A 101 2.87 10.80 -1.79
N ALA A 102 2.44 10.37 -2.97
CA ALA A 102 1.43 9.32 -3.10
C ALA A 102 1.45 8.55 -4.41
N GLN A 103 1.16 7.26 -4.30
CA GLN A 103 0.85 6.37 -5.42
C GLN A 103 -0.52 5.72 -5.22
N THR A 104 -1.41 5.89 -6.20
CA THR A 104 -2.76 5.32 -6.17
C THR A 104 -2.87 4.14 -7.12
N CYS A 105 -3.49 3.06 -6.65
CA CYS A 105 -3.65 1.81 -7.36
C CYS A 105 -5.10 1.32 -7.33
N VAL A 106 -5.52 0.68 -8.43
CA VAL A 106 -6.67 -0.23 -8.43
C VAL A 106 -6.17 -1.63 -8.13
N MET A 107 -6.80 -2.26 -7.14
CA MET A 107 -6.51 -3.61 -6.68
C MET A 107 -7.63 -4.55 -7.11
N ARG A 108 -7.27 -5.76 -7.54
CA ARG A 108 -8.22 -6.85 -7.79
C ARG A 108 -7.67 -8.16 -7.26
N GLN A 109 -8.48 -8.88 -6.49
CA GLN A 109 -8.16 -10.22 -6.01
C GLN A 109 -9.42 -11.08 -6.07
N GLY A 110 -9.38 -12.14 -6.88
CA GLY A 110 -10.57 -12.95 -7.16
C GLY A 110 -11.74 -12.09 -7.67
N ALA A 111 -12.89 -12.22 -7.01
CA ALA A 111 -14.11 -11.48 -7.34
C ALA A 111 -14.21 -10.10 -6.65
N ARG A 112 -13.14 -9.61 -6.01
CA ARG A 112 -13.13 -8.34 -5.26
C ARG A 112 -12.27 -7.29 -5.95
N THR A 113 -12.73 -6.04 -5.91
CA THR A 113 -11.99 -4.86 -6.36
C THR A 113 -12.07 -3.75 -5.33
N TRP A 114 -10.98 -3.00 -5.17
CA TRP A 114 -10.90 -1.83 -4.30
C TRP A 114 -9.81 -0.89 -4.81
N ALA A 115 -9.83 0.37 -4.37
CA ALA A 115 -8.71 1.27 -4.54
C ALA A 115 -7.81 1.25 -3.30
N ARG A 116 -6.52 1.43 -3.50
CA ARG A 116 -5.52 1.61 -2.44
C ARG A 116 -4.62 2.78 -2.82
N THR A 117 -4.32 3.65 -1.87
CA THR A 117 -3.27 4.66 -2.00
C THR A 117 -2.21 4.44 -0.94
N TYR A 118 -0.96 4.48 -1.36
CA TYR A 118 0.21 4.57 -0.48
C TYR A 118 0.62 6.04 -0.40
N TYR A 119 1.06 6.50 0.77
CA TYR A 119 1.44 7.90 0.93
C TYR A 119 2.53 8.12 1.99
N ARG A 120 3.17 9.28 1.90
CA ARG A 120 3.99 9.92 2.95
C ARG A 120 3.54 11.36 3.14
N ASN A 121 3.65 11.87 4.37
CA ASN A 121 3.27 13.22 4.70
C ASN A 121 4.40 13.97 5.43
N ALA A 122 5.23 14.67 4.68
CA ALA A 122 6.27 15.53 5.22
C ALA A 122 5.80 16.99 5.44
N THR A 123 4.50 17.29 5.36
CA THR A 123 3.98 18.65 5.56
C THR A 123 4.10 19.15 7.00
N GLY A 124 4.22 18.23 7.98
CA GLY A 124 4.14 18.53 9.41
C GLY A 124 2.72 18.88 9.90
N GLU A 125 1.70 18.80 9.06
CA GLU A 125 0.29 19.03 9.39
C GLU A 125 -0.56 17.78 9.14
N ALA A 126 -1.62 17.58 9.92
CA ALA A 126 -2.58 16.52 9.65
C ALA A 126 -3.44 16.86 8.42
N LEU A 127 -3.63 15.88 7.52
CA LEU A 127 -4.36 16.03 6.27
C LEU A 127 -5.58 15.10 6.22
N ASP A 128 -6.45 15.33 5.24
CA ASP A 128 -7.47 14.39 4.81
C ASP A 128 -7.11 13.84 3.43
N ALA A 129 -7.25 12.52 3.25
CA ALA A 129 -7.11 11.85 1.95
C ALA A 129 -8.47 11.30 1.50
N ALA A 130 -9.03 11.87 0.43
CA ALA A 130 -10.25 11.38 -0.19
C ALA A 130 -9.91 10.40 -1.31
N LEU A 131 -10.04 9.10 -1.05
CA LEU A 131 -9.80 8.03 -2.01
C LEU A 131 -11.11 7.60 -2.67
N THR A 132 -11.14 7.64 -4.01
CA THR A 132 -12.30 7.31 -4.83
C THR A 132 -11.95 6.23 -5.84
N LEU A 133 -12.69 5.12 -5.83
CA LEU A 133 -12.72 4.09 -6.88
C LEU A 133 -13.90 4.37 -7.81
N MET A 134 -13.63 4.53 -9.10
CA MET A 134 -14.62 4.63 -10.15
C MET A 134 -14.58 3.37 -11.00
N GLY A 135 -15.74 2.80 -11.29
CA GLY A 135 -15.88 1.57 -12.05
C GLY A 135 -16.95 1.66 -13.13
N PRO A 136 -17.22 0.52 -13.81
CA PRO A 136 -18.26 0.41 -14.81
C PRO A 136 -19.62 0.90 -14.32
N GLU A 137 -20.50 1.28 -15.25
CA GLU A 137 -21.88 1.71 -14.95
C GLU A 137 -21.96 2.92 -14.02
N ALA A 138 -20.96 3.83 -14.11
CA ALA A 138 -20.83 5.02 -13.26
C ALA A 138 -20.80 4.74 -11.74
N ARG A 139 -20.44 3.51 -11.34
CA ARG A 139 -20.31 3.13 -9.92
C ARG A 139 -19.11 3.85 -9.31
N THR A 140 -19.33 4.44 -8.15
CA THR A 140 -18.28 5.14 -7.39
C THR A 140 -18.29 4.69 -5.94
N VAL A 141 -17.12 4.38 -5.38
CA VAL A 141 -16.92 4.10 -3.96
C VAL A 141 -15.90 5.09 -3.44
N ARG A 142 -16.23 5.82 -2.37
CA ARG A 142 -15.36 6.84 -1.79
C ARG A 142 -15.17 6.61 -0.30
N ILE A 143 -13.96 6.84 0.18
CA ILE A 143 -13.62 6.92 1.60
C ILE A 143 -12.77 8.16 1.85
N THR A 144 -12.87 8.72 3.05
CA THR A 144 -11.94 9.75 3.54
C THR A 144 -11.15 9.15 4.70
N CYS A 145 -9.83 9.17 4.57
CA CYS A 145 -8.88 8.71 5.58
C CYS A 145 -8.22 9.92 6.25
N ALA A 146 -8.01 9.84 7.56
CA ALA A 146 -7.18 10.80 8.28
C ALA A 146 -5.70 10.46 8.03
N VAL A 147 -4.90 11.47 7.70
CA VAL A 147 -3.46 11.36 7.47
C VAL A 147 -2.73 12.08 8.59
N GLY A 148 -1.87 11.35 9.30
CA GLY A 148 -1.05 11.90 10.39
C GLY A 148 -0.03 12.91 9.87
N ALA A 149 0.47 13.76 10.77
CA ALA A 149 1.47 14.79 10.47
C ALA A 149 2.91 14.24 10.34
N GLU A 150 3.10 12.96 10.66
CA GLU A 150 4.40 12.29 10.63
C GLU A 150 4.74 11.83 9.21
N ASP A 151 6.02 11.91 8.85
CA ASP A 151 6.55 11.37 7.59
C ASP A 151 6.80 9.85 7.69
N GLU A 152 5.75 9.13 8.07
CA GLU A 152 5.73 7.67 8.09
C GLU A 152 4.91 7.14 6.90
N PRO A 153 5.32 6.00 6.28
CA PRO A 153 4.52 5.37 5.23
C PRO A 153 3.11 5.02 5.71
N GLY A 154 2.11 5.48 4.97
CA GLY A 154 0.71 5.20 5.25
C GLY A 154 0.00 4.49 4.10
N THR A 155 -1.20 3.98 4.38
CA THR A 155 -2.08 3.38 3.37
C THR A 155 -3.54 3.69 3.68
N CYS A 156 -4.31 4.00 2.64
CA CYS A 156 -5.77 4.13 2.71
C CYS A 156 -6.41 3.22 1.64
N GLU A 157 -7.49 2.52 2.00
CA GLU A 157 -8.22 1.61 1.10
C GLU A 157 -9.72 1.91 1.09
N THR A 158 -10.36 1.79 -0.07
CA THR A 158 -11.82 1.74 -0.14
C THR A 158 -12.33 0.39 0.38
N PRO A 159 -13.61 0.30 0.79
CA PRO A 159 -14.28 -0.99 0.93
C PRO A 159 -14.13 -1.87 -0.32
N ARG A 160 -14.07 -3.20 -0.10
CA ARG A 160 -13.91 -4.20 -1.17
C ARG A 160 -15.25 -4.55 -1.80
N GLU A 161 -15.47 -4.11 -3.02
CA GLU A 161 -16.69 -4.37 -3.77
C GLU A 161 -16.57 -5.60 -4.68
N PRO A 162 -17.70 -6.22 -5.07
CA PRO A 162 -17.71 -7.18 -6.17
C PRO A 162 -17.17 -6.55 -7.47
N ALA A 163 -16.22 -7.24 -8.12
CA ALA A 163 -15.69 -6.80 -9.40
C ALA A 163 -16.69 -7.05 -10.55
N ARG A 164 -16.76 -6.11 -11.50
CA ARG A 164 -17.59 -6.14 -12.70
C ARG A 164 -16.75 -5.76 -13.90
N GLY A 165 -16.88 -6.49 -15.00
CA GLY A 165 -16.10 -6.24 -16.20
C GLY A 165 -14.58 -6.39 -16.00
N GLU A 166 -13.84 -5.81 -16.93
CA GLU A 166 -12.38 -5.92 -16.98
C GLU A 166 -11.70 -4.98 -15.97
N PRO A 167 -10.53 -5.36 -15.41
CA PRO A 167 -9.76 -4.50 -14.51
C PRO A 167 -9.45 -3.12 -15.11
N ALA A 168 -9.35 -3.03 -16.45
CA ALA A 168 -9.06 -1.78 -17.14
C ALA A 168 -10.20 -0.76 -17.13
N ALA A 169 -11.43 -1.19 -16.82
CA ALA A 169 -12.58 -0.32 -16.72
C ALA A 169 -12.67 0.41 -15.36
N TYR A 170 -11.75 0.12 -14.44
CA TYR A 170 -11.64 0.77 -13.15
C TYR A 170 -10.54 1.83 -13.16
N THR A 171 -10.82 2.95 -12.49
CA THR A 171 -9.85 3.99 -12.19
C THR A 171 -9.96 4.38 -10.72
N ALA A 172 -8.85 4.78 -10.12
CA ALA A 172 -8.82 5.27 -8.76
C ALA A 172 -8.11 6.62 -8.71
N VAL A 173 -8.60 7.50 -7.84
CA VAL A 173 -8.03 8.82 -7.59
C VAL A 173 -8.03 9.09 -6.09
N THR A 174 -6.92 9.61 -5.60
CA THR A 174 -6.77 10.13 -4.25
C THR A 174 -6.51 11.62 -4.29
N GLU A 175 -7.23 12.36 -3.47
CA GLU A 175 -7.06 13.80 -3.27
C GLU A 175 -6.64 14.08 -1.83
N PHE A 176 -5.48 14.72 -1.66
CA PHE A 176 -4.95 15.13 -0.36
C PHE A 176 -5.19 16.63 -0.15
N ALA A 177 -5.81 16.99 0.96
CA ALA A 177 -6.08 18.37 1.32
C ALA A 177 -5.89 18.56 2.83
N ARG A 178 -5.81 19.83 3.26
CA ARG A 178 -5.87 20.15 4.68
C ARG A 178 -7.17 19.65 5.30
N ARG A 179 -7.11 19.33 6.60
CA ARG A 179 -8.22 18.78 7.39
C ARG A 179 -9.53 19.53 7.20
N ALA A 180 -10.62 18.77 7.35
CA ALA A 180 -12.01 19.17 7.10
C ALA A 180 -12.31 19.53 5.64
N GLY A 181 -11.45 19.17 4.69
CA GLY A 181 -11.55 19.56 3.28
C GLY A 181 -11.55 21.08 3.07
N GLN A 182 -11.12 21.84 4.09
CA GLN A 182 -11.12 23.30 4.11
C GLN A 182 -9.70 23.76 3.80
N GLY A 183 -9.30 23.69 2.54
CA GLY A 183 -7.99 24.12 2.09
C GLY A 183 -7.75 23.81 0.63
N PRO A 184 -6.69 24.38 0.03
CA PRO A 184 -6.30 24.02 -1.33
C PRO A 184 -5.95 22.52 -1.39
N LEU A 185 -6.24 21.92 -2.54
CA LEU A 185 -5.77 20.58 -2.88
C LEU A 185 -4.24 20.61 -2.96
N LEU A 186 -3.58 19.74 -2.21
CA LEU A 186 -2.12 19.64 -2.18
C LEU A 186 -1.61 18.66 -3.24
N LEU A 187 -2.28 17.52 -3.37
CA LEU A 187 -1.90 16.47 -4.29
C LEU A 187 -3.12 15.73 -4.83
N ARG A 188 -3.11 15.42 -6.13
CA ARG A 188 -4.04 14.49 -6.76
C ARG A 188 -3.26 13.36 -7.41
N SER A 189 -3.41 12.14 -6.89
CA SER A 189 -2.75 10.93 -7.38
C SER A 189 -3.78 10.02 -8.05
N GLY A 190 -3.49 9.55 -9.27
CA GLY A 190 -4.39 8.71 -10.07
C GLY A 190 -3.79 7.35 -10.36
N SER A 191 -4.62 6.35 -10.65
CA SER A 191 -4.19 4.99 -11.02
C SER A 191 -3.88 4.82 -12.51
N ASN A 192 -3.85 5.90 -13.29
CA ASN A 192 -3.51 5.85 -14.70
C ASN A 192 -2.00 5.62 -14.84
N SER A 193 -1.61 4.54 -15.48
CA SER A 193 -0.23 4.35 -15.93
C SER A 193 0.05 5.28 -17.11
N PRO A 194 1.20 5.98 -17.18
CA PRO A 194 1.62 6.60 -18.42
C PRO A 194 1.74 5.52 -19.49
N THR A 195 1.21 5.76 -20.68
CA THR A 195 1.56 4.94 -21.84
C THR A 195 3.01 5.27 -22.18
N GLU A 196 3.93 4.32 -22.00
CA GLU A 196 5.30 4.45 -22.52
C GLU A 196 5.22 4.78 -24.00
N THR A 197 5.38 6.05 -24.34
CA THR A 197 5.56 6.47 -25.72
C THR A 197 7.06 6.39 -25.95
N GLY A 198 7.55 5.17 -26.13
CA GLY A 198 8.95 4.94 -26.51
C GLY A 198 9.22 5.65 -27.84
N SER A 199 10.30 6.42 -27.88
CA SER A 199 10.90 6.99 -29.10
C SER A 199 12.26 6.35 -29.31
#